data_AF-A0AAV1AGA2-F1
#
_entry.id   AF-A0AAV1AGA2-F1
#
_cell.length_a   1.000
_cell.length_b   1.000
_cell.length_c   1.000
_cell.angle_alpha   90.00
_cell.angle_beta   90.00
_cell.angle_gamma   90.00
#
_symmetry.space_group_name_H-M   'P 1'
#
loop_
_entity.id
_entity.type
_entity.pdbx_description
1 polymer ?
#
loop_
_entity_poly.entity_id
_entity_poly.type
_entity_poly.pdbx_seq_one_letter_code
_entity_poly.pdbx_strand_id
1 'polypeptide(L)'
;MKKLAQKNAENREKLKVPHTLGYKSLARKKHELESRDGRTYSRGEMYTISHKKSDGSFVNEDAYNNNEKLQATIKDYVSENEAFQKVFGKEQHGYVRSVGLGATPSQINRSTRLASSSVENEKNKGNARRN
;
A
#
# COMPACT_ATOMS: atom_id res chain seq x y z
N MET A 1 -21.04 25.77 -6.57
CA MET A 1 -19.58 25.87 -6.28
C MET A 1 -19.23 25.76 -4.79
N LYS A 2 -19.81 26.57 -3.88
CA LYS A 2 -19.42 26.59 -2.46
C LYS A 2 -19.57 25.26 -1.70
N LYS A 3 -20.64 24.48 -1.94
CA LYS A 3 -20.87 23.19 -1.25
C LYS A 3 -19.80 22.13 -1.52
N LEU A 4 -19.32 22.02 -2.77
CA LEU A 4 -18.30 21.03 -3.13
C LEU A 4 -16.94 21.39 -2.53
N ALA A 5 -16.61 22.70 -2.52
CA ALA A 5 -15.38 23.20 -1.91
C ALA A 5 -15.36 22.98 -0.39
N GLN A 6 -16.48 23.22 0.31
CA GLN A 6 -16.62 22.96 1.75
C GLN A 6 -16.42 21.47 2.06
N LYS A 7 -17.11 20.58 1.33
CA LYS A 7 -16.96 19.13 1.51
C LYS A 7 -15.52 18.66 1.28
N ASN A 8 -14.82 19.22 0.29
CA ASN A 8 -13.42 18.89 0.04
C ASN A 8 -12.49 19.39 1.16
N ALA A 9 -12.76 20.56 1.73
CA ALA A 9 -12.02 21.09 2.88
C ALA A 9 -12.23 20.20 4.13
N GLU A 10 -13.47 19.84 4.44
CA GLU A 10 -13.80 18.92 5.54
C GLU A 10 -13.14 17.54 5.36
N ASN A 11 -13.11 17.02 4.13
CA ASN A 11 -12.43 15.75 3.84
C ASN A 11 -10.91 15.87 3.98
N ARG A 12 -10.33 17.02 3.60
CA ARG A 12 -8.90 17.28 3.74
C ARG A 12 -8.50 17.38 5.21
N GLU A 13 -9.32 18.00 6.04
CA GLU A 13 -9.10 18.09 7.49
C GLU A 13 -9.09 16.71 8.17
N LYS A 14 -9.89 15.76 7.66
CA LYS A 14 -9.91 14.37 8.14
C LYS A 14 -8.64 13.58 7.77
N LEU A 15 -7.83 14.05 6.82
CA LEU A 15 -6.58 13.39 6.42
C LEU A 15 -5.43 13.74 7.38
N LYS A 16 -5.42 13.08 8.54
CA LYS A 16 -4.44 13.34 9.62
C LYS A 16 -3.02 12.85 9.32
N VAL A 17 -2.90 11.81 8.48
CA VAL A 17 -1.63 11.16 8.15
C VAL A 17 -1.44 11.21 6.63
N PRO A 18 -0.88 12.31 6.09
CA PRO A 18 -0.67 12.44 4.66
C PRO A 18 0.57 11.65 4.20
N HIS A 19 0.56 11.19 2.95
CA HIS A 19 1.70 10.54 2.32
C HIS A 19 2.72 11.57 1.78
N THR A 20 3.98 11.16 1.62
CA THR A 20 5.11 12.04 1.22
C THR A 20 5.56 11.89 -0.22
N LEU A 21 4.99 10.92 -0.96
CA LEU A 21 5.36 10.62 -2.35
C LEU A 21 4.98 11.73 -3.36
N GLY A 22 4.35 12.82 -2.90
CA GLY A 22 3.90 13.91 -3.75
C GLY A 22 2.84 13.43 -4.74
N TYR A 23 3.03 13.74 -6.03
CA TYR A 23 2.14 13.37 -7.12
C TYR A 23 2.31 11.92 -7.60
N LYS A 24 3.31 11.18 -7.09
CA LYS A 24 3.52 9.78 -7.47
C LYS A 24 2.58 8.87 -6.69
N SER A 25 1.91 7.97 -7.41
CA SER A 25 1.10 6.93 -6.78
C SER A 25 1.99 5.87 -6.11
N LEU A 26 1.44 5.22 -5.08
CA LEU A 26 2.09 4.09 -4.41
C LEU A 26 2.50 2.98 -5.38
N ALA A 27 1.64 2.64 -6.35
CA ALA A 27 1.92 1.61 -7.35
C ALA A 27 3.14 1.96 -8.21
N ARG A 28 3.24 3.21 -8.68
CA ARG A 28 4.39 3.68 -9.45
C ARG A 28 5.65 3.65 -8.61
N LYS A 29 5.57 4.14 -7.37
CA LYS A 29 6.72 4.15 -6.47
C LYS A 29 7.20 2.73 -6.15
N LYS A 30 6.27 1.80 -5.91
CA LYS A 30 6.57 0.38 -5.72
C LYS A 30 7.32 -0.18 -6.92
N HIS A 31 6.78 0.00 -8.13
CA HIS A 31 7.43 -0.49 -9.35
C HIS A 31 8.84 0.10 -9.56
N GLU A 32 9.05 1.40 -9.32
CA GLU A 32 10.38 2.02 -9.37
C GLU A 32 11.37 1.36 -8.40
N LEU A 33 10.93 1.10 -7.16
CA LEU A 33 11.76 0.48 -6.13
C LEU A 33 12.06 -0.99 -6.44
N GLU A 34 11.07 -1.76 -6.86
CA GLU A 34 11.24 -3.18 -7.24
C GLU A 34 12.16 -3.32 -8.45
N SER A 35 12.05 -2.42 -9.43
CA SER A 35 12.91 -2.42 -10.61
C SER A 35 14.35 -2.06 -10.29
N ARG A 36 14.56 -1.14 -9.33
CA ARG A 36 15.88 -0.70 -8.91
C ARG A 36 16.58 -1.72 -8.01
N ASP A 37 15.84 -2.29 -7.06
CA ASP A 37 16.41 -3.11 -5.99
C ASP A 37 16.28 -4.62 -6.29
N GLY A 38 15.54 -5.00 -7.34
CA GLY A 38 15.38 -6.38 -7.78
C GLY A 38 14.60 -7.29 -6.82
N ARG A 39 13.93 -6.70 -5.81
CA ARG A 39 13.16 -7.41 -4.78
C ARG A 39 11.73 -6.91 -4.75
N THR A 40 10.80 -7.73 -4.28
CA THR A 40 9.43 -7.31 -4.02
C THR A 40 9.32 -6.50 -2.73
N TYR A 41 8.46 -5.49 -2.74
CA TYR A 41 8.18 -4.68 -1.55
C TYR A 41 6.86 -5.09 -0.90
N SER A 42 6.95 -5.38 0.41
CA SER A 42 5.83 -5.74 1.27
C SER A 42 4.90 -4.55 1.53
N ARG A 43 3.68 -4.83 1.95
CA ARG A 43 2.67 -3.79 2.22
C ARG A 43 3.10 -2.91 3.40
N GLY A 44 3.73 -3.49 4.41
CA GLY A 44 4.26 -2.78 5.57
C GLY A 44 5.47 -1.90 5.24
N GLU A 45 6.34 -2.39 4.36
CA GLU A 45 7.47 -1.62 3.83
C GLU A 45 6.98 -0.41 3.03
N MET A 46 5.99 -0.62 2.16
CA MET A 46 5.39 0.47 1.38
C MET A 46 4.73 1.53 2.27
N TYR A 47 4.12 1.16 3.39
CA TYR A 47 3.62 2.13 4.36
C TYR A 47 4.76 2.98 4.94
N THR A 48 5.85 2.32 5.34
CA THR A 48 7.04 3.00 5.91
C THR A 48 7.64 4.00 4.91
N ILE A 49 7.79 3.59 3.65
CA ILE A 49 8.39 4.43 2.59
C ILE A 49 7.51 5.64 2.27
N SER A 50 6.18 5.45 2.26
CA SER A 50 5.23 6.51 1.87
C SER A 50 4.92 7.53 2.97
N HIS A 51 5.26 7.23 4.23
CA HIS A 51 5.01 8.12 5.36
C HIS A 51 6.30 8.62 6.02
N LYS A 52 7.46 8.37 5.38
CA LYS A 52 8.75 8.96 5.73
C LYS A 52 9.06 10.13 4.81
N LYS A 53 9.66 11.18 5.38
CA LYS A 53 10.23 12.30 4.65
C LYS A 53 11.60 11.91 4.08
N SER A 54 12.20 12.80 3.30
CA SER A 54 13.54 12.62 2.73
C SER A 54 14.65 12.55 3.79
N ASP A 55 14.43 13.12 4.97
CA ASP A 55 15.32 13.06 6.13
C ASP A 55 15.23 11.72 6.90
N GLY A 56 14.31 10.82 6.49
CA GLY A 56 14.07 9.53 7.14
C GLY A 56 13.12 9.58 8.35
N SER A 57 12.73 10.77 8.81
CA SER A 57 11.74 10.96 9.86
C SER A 57 10.32 10.71 9.36
N PHE A 58 9.41 10.37 10.27
CA PHE A 58 8.00 10.23 9.92
C PHE A 58 7.33 11.61 9.75
N VAL A 59 6.27 11.65 8.94
CA VAL A 59 5.51 12.88 8.70
C VAL A 59 4.94 13.47 9.99
N ASN A 60 4.40 12.60 10.83
CA ASN A 60 3.74 12.95 12.09
C ASN A 60 3.90 11.82 13.10
N GLU A 61 3.66 12.10 14.38
CA GLU A 61 3.72 11.13 15.47
C GLU A 61 2.69 9.99 15.27
N ASP A 62 1.49 10.32 14.81
CA ASP A 62 0.48 9.30 14.45
C ASP A 62 0.99 8.32 13.38
N ALA A 63 1.78 8.82 12.42
CA ALA A 63 2.33 7.98 11.36
C ALA A 63 3.36 7.00 11.91
N TYR A 64 4.20 7.47 12.84
CA TYR A 64 5.16 6.66 13.58
C TYR A 64 4.45 5.60 14.44
N ASN A 65 3.49 6.01 15.27
CA ASN A 65 2.72 5.12 16.14
C ASN A 65 1.99 4.02 15.35
N ASN A 66 1.42 4.38 14.20
CA ASN A 66 0.78 3.41 13.31
C ASN A 66 1.81 2.45 12.69
N ASN A 67 3.01 2.94 12.34
CA ASN A 67 4.08 2.08 11.82
C ASN A 67 4.57 1.08 12.87
N GLU A 68 4.81 1.53 14.10
CA GLU A 68 5.24 0.66 15.21
C GLU A 68 4.20 -0.42 15.49
N LYS A 69 2.92 -0.04 15.63
CA LYS A 69 1.82 -1.00 15.81
C LYS A 69 1.75 -2.00 14.66
N LEU A 70 1.92 -1.52 13.42
CA LEU A 70 1.92 -2.38 12.25
C LEU A 70 3.07 -3.37 12.25
N GLN A 71 4.30 -2.93 12.54
CA GLN A 71 5.47 -3.80 12.58
C GLN A 71 5.37 -4.84 13.70
N ALA A 72 4.84 -4.47 14.87
CA ALA A 72 4.55 -5.41 15.96
C ALA A 72 3.51 -6.45 15.52
N THR A 73 2.38 -5.98 14.95
CA THR A 73 1.29 -6.86 14.53
C THR A 73 1.71 -7.78 13.37
N ILE A 74 2.58 -7.34 12.45
CA ILE A 74 3.10 -8.20 11.38
C ILE A 74 3.91 -9.38 11.94
N LYS A 75 4.61 -9.19 13.06
CA LYS A 75 5.36 -10.29 13.71
C LYS A 75 4.44 -11.32 14.35
N ASP A 76 3.30 -10.88 14.85
CA ASP A 76 2.35 -11.73 15.57
C ASP A 76 1.38 -12.49 14.63
N TYR A 77 1.21 -12.03 13.38
CA TYR A 77 0.21 -12.58 12.44
C TYR A 77 0.86 -13.28 11.25
N VAL A 78 0.21 -14.35 10.77
CA VAL A 78 0.65 -15.11 9.60
C VAL A 78 0.46 -14.33 8.29
N SER A 79 -0.47 -13.37 8.25
CA SER A 79 -0.82 -12.60 7.06
C SER A 79 -0.68 -11.09 7.29
N GLU A 80 0.11 -10.42 6.44
CA GLU A 80 0.23 -8.95 6.46
C GLU A 80 -1.13 -8.25 6.34
N ASN A 81 -2.07 -8.82 5.59
CA ASN A 81 -3.37 -8.20 5.37
C ASN A 81 -4.26 -8.20 6.61
N GLU A 82 -4.11 -9.21 7.47
CA GLU A 82 -4.81 -9.28 8.75
C GLU A 82 -4.20 -8.27 9.73
N ALA A 83 -2.87 -8.18 9.77
CA ALA A 83 -2.17 -7.18 10.56
C ALA A 83 -2.58 -5.74 10.17
N PHE A 84 -2.67 -5.45 8.87
CA PHE A 84 -3.16 -4.17 8.37
C PHE A 84 -4.60 -3.87 8.79
N GLN A 85 -5.49 -4.86 8.72
CA GLN A 85 -6.88 -4.68 9.15
C GLN A 85 -7.01 -4.50 10.65
N LYS A 86 -6.13 -5.12 11.44
CA LYS A 86 -6.10 -4.95 12.89
C LYS A 86 -5.66 -3.54 13.30
N VAL A 87 -4.66 -2.97 12.62
CA VAL A 87 -4.11 -1.64 12.94
C VAL A 87 -4.96 -0.51 12.37
N PHE A 88 -5.38 -0.60 11.11
CA PHE A 88 -6.08 0.47 10.39
C PHE A 88 -7.59 0.24 10.26
N GLY A 89 -8.11 -0.85 10.82
CA GLY A 89 -9.50 -1.27 10.68
C GLY A 89 -9.79 -1.93 9.33
N LYS A 90 -11.05 -2.29 9.11
CA LYS A 90 -11.50 -2.95 7.87
C LYS A 90 -11.19 -2.13 6.62
N GLU A 91 -10.78 -2.80 5.54
CA GLU A 91 -10.62 -2.17 4.22
C GLU A 91 -11.99 -1.82 3.62
N GLN A 92 -12.03 -0.74 2.83
CA GLN A 92 -13.26 -0.28 2.17
C GLN A 92 -13.50 -1.03 0.86
N HIS A 93 -14.76 -1.11 0.41
CA HIS A 93 -15.07 -1.72 -0.88
C HIS A 93 -14.40 -0.93 -2.02
N GLY A 94 -13.70 -1.64 -2.92
CA GLY A 94 -13.04 -1.06 -4.10
C GLY A 94 -11.68 -0.39 -3.85
N TYR A 95 -11.18 -0.34 -2.62
CA TYR A 95 -9.89 0.25 -2.31
C TYR A 95 -9.16 -0.52 -1.21
N VAL A 96 -7.87 -0.76 -1.42
CA VAL A 96 -6.98 -1.32 -0.39
C VAL A 96 -5.82 -0.38 -0.13
N ARG A 97 -5.65 0.02 1.13
CA ARG A 97 -4.55 0.89 1.56
C ARG A 97 -3.19 0.29 1.22
N SER A 98 -2.17 1.12 0.97
CA SER A 98 -0.75 0.73 0.78
C SER A 98 -0.41 -0.27 -0.34
N VAL A 99 -1.37 -0.68 -1.18
CA VAL A 99 -1.13 -1.63 -2.30
C VAL A 99 -1.03 -0.91 -3.65
N GLY A 100 -1.79 0.17 -3.84
CA GLY A 100 -1.79 0.97 -5.07
C GLY A 100 -3.12 0.96 -5.81
N LEU A 101 -3.09 1.28 -7.10
CA LEU A 101 -4.28 1.43 -7.95
C LEU A 101 -4.89 0.07 -8.31
N GLY A 102 -6.23 -0.01 -8.26
CA GLY A 102 -6.99 -1.12 -8.84
C GLY A 102 -7.09 -2.38 -7.99
N ALA A 103 -6.42 -2.44 -6.83
CA ALA A 103 -6.50 -3.59 -5.95
C ALA A 103 -7.79 -3.57 -5.13
N THR A 104 -8.57 -4.65 -5.21
CA THR A 104 -9.80 -4.81 -4.43
C THR A 104 -9.59 -5.73 -3.23
N PRO A 105 -10.31 -5.54 -2.11
CA PRO A 105 -10.17 -6.40 -0.95
C PRO A 105 -10.40 -7.89 -1.26
N SER A 106 -11.26 -8.20 -2.23
CA SER A 106 -11.56 -9.59 -2.63
C SER A 106 -10.39 -10.28 -3.33
N GLN A 107 -9.54 -9.56 -4.06
CA GLN A 107 -8.35 -10.12 -4.70
C GLN A 107 -7.30 -10.49 -3.64
N ILE A 108 -7.07 -9.58 -2.69
CA ILE A 108 -5.99 -9.69 -1.72
C ILE A 108 -6.32 -10.71 -0.62
N ASN A 109 -7.57 -10.76 -0.16
CA ASN A 109 -8.04 -11.74 0.82
C ASN A 109 -8.31 -13.14 0.20
N ARG A 110 -8.23 -13.27 -1.13
CA ARG A 110 -8.29 -14.57 -1.82
C ARG A 110 -6.89 -15.17 -1.96
N SER A 111 -5.86 -14.36 -2.21
CA SER A 111 -4.46 -14.85 -2.24
C SER A 111 -4.03 -15.49 -0.93
N THR A 112 -4.50 -15.01 0.23
CA THR A 112 -4.18 -15.65 1.53
C THR A 112 -4.81 -17.03 1.70
N ARG A 113 -5.90 -17.34 0.99
CA ARG A 113 -6.54 -18.67 0.97
C ARG A 113 -5.96 -19.60 -0.10
N LEU A 114 -5.28 -19.07 -1.11
CA LEU A 114 -4.68 -19.83 -2.21
C LEU A 114 -3.15 -19.95 -2.11
N ALA A 115 -2.48 -19.25 -1.20
CA ALA A 115 -1.03 -19.31 -1.01
C ALA A 115 -0.50 -20.68 -0.52
N SER A 116 -1.36 -21.70 -0.41
CA SER A 116 -0.96 -23.11 -0.31
C SER A 116 -0.70 -23.77 -1.69
N SER A 117 -0.90 -23.07 -2.81
CA SER A 117 -0.62 -23.61 -4.14
C SER A 117 -0.34 -22.51 -5.17
N SER A 118 0.77 -22.69 -5.89
CA SER A 118 1.17 -22.03 -7.14
C SER A 118 2.11 -20.83 -7.02
N VAL A 119 3.38 -21.16 -6.77
CA VAL A 119 4.49 -20.63 -7.56
C VAL A 119 4.26 -20.97 -9.03
N GLU A 120 3.97 -19.98 -9.88
CA GLU A 120 4.33 -20.08 -11.30
C GLU A 120 4.81 -18.73 -11.85
N ASN A 121 5.94 -18.85 -12.55
CA ASN A 121 6.72 -17.80 -13.19
C ASN A 121 5.97 -17.16 -14.36
N GLU A 122 5.96 -15.83 -14.44
CA GLU A 122 5.89 -15.14 -15.74
C GLU A 122 7.28 -14.56 -16.08
N LYS A 123 8.19 -15.46 -16.49
CA LYS A 123 9.26 -15.11 -17.42
C LYS A 123 8.86 -15.64 -18.79
N ASN A 124 8.97 -14.76 -19.79
CA ASN A 124 8.95 -15.02 -21.22
C ASN A 124 7.58 -14.96 -21.94
N LYS A 125 7.27 -13.78 -22.49
CA LYS A 125 6.68 -13.69 -23.83
C LYS A 125 7.55 -12.79 -24.70
N GLY A 126 8.48 -13.45 -25.40
CA GLY A 126 9.26 -12.87 -26.47
C GLY A 126 8.37 -12.41 -27.65
N ASN A 127 8.83 -11.30 -28.23
CA ASN A 127 8.90 -11.00 -29.66
C ASN A 127 8.18 -11.96 -30.64
N ALA A 128 7.14 -11.47 -31.33
CA ALA A 128 6.72 -11.99 -32.63
C ALA A 128 6.13 -10.86 -33.50
N ARG A 129 6.71 -10.71 -34.70
CA ARG A 129 6.40 -9.77 -35.78
C ARG A 129 5.09 -10.11 -36.53
N ARG A 130 4.66 -9.15 -37.37
CA ARG A 130 3.77 -9.23 -38.57
C ARG A 130 2.26 -9.12 -38.29
N ASN A 131 1.45 -8.32 -39.00
CA ASN A 131 1.59 -7.53 -40.24
C ASN A 131 1.14 -6.08 -40.03
#